data_AF-A0A0F5MVQ9-F1
#
_entry.id   AF-A0A0F5MVQ9-F1
#
_cell.length_a   1.000
_cell.length_b   1.000
_cell.length_c   1.000
_cell.angle_alpha   90.00
_cell.angle_beta   90.00
_cell.angle_gamma   90.00
#
_symmetry.space_group_name_H-M   'P 1'
#
loop_
_entity.id
_entity.type
_entity.pdbx_description
1 polymer ?
#
loop_
_entity_poly.entity_id
_entity_poly.type
_entity_poly.pdbx_seq_one_letter_code
_entity_poly.pdbx_strand_id
1 'polypeptide(L)'
;MTTNRALAVNFGQAAGTVCQGDDPRLANQRTPADNSVTNAKIPAGANIDPTKLGAGRVVGSVNGTPTSTTIWRGTQAQYEAKGADDPNTVYVVKG
;
A
#
# COMPACT_ATOMS: atom_id res chain seq x y z
N MET A 1 -30.34 -27.43 -16.70
CA MET A 1 -31.53 -27.10 -15.86
C MET A 1 -31.12 -26.05 -14.85
N THR A 2 -31.36 -24.77 -15.13
CA THR A 2 -31.25 -23.74 -14.10
C THR A 2 -32.51 -23.85 -13.26
N THR A 3 -32.37 -24.28 -12.00
CA THR A 3 -33.53 -24.37 -11.12
C THR A 3 -33.82 -22.96 -10.62
N ASN A 4 -34.86 -22.32 -11.16
CA ASN A 4 -35.33 -21.05 -10.63
C ASN A 4 -35.97 -21.31 -9.26
N ARG A 5 -35.31 -20.89 -8.19
CA ARG A 5 -35.77 -21.02 -6.81
C ARG A 5 -36.14 -19.61 -6.34
N ALA A 6 -37.42 -19.30 -6.25
CA ALA A 6 -37.86 -18.08 -5.57
C ALA A 6 -37.73 -18.29 -4.06
N LEU A 7 -36.87 -17.50 -3.41
CA LEU A 7 -36.75 -17.48 -1.95
C LEU A 7 -37.76 -16.48 -1.40
N ALA A 8 -38.59 -16.90 -0.45
CA ALA A 8 -39.50 -16.01 0.26
C ALA A 8 -38.69 -15.14 1.25
N VAL A 9 -38.09 -14.07 0.75
CA VAL A 9 -37.32 -13.10 1.55
C VAL A 9 -38.01 -11.74 1.53
N ASN A 10 -37.97 -11.05 2.66
CA ASN A 10 -38.51 -9.71 2.77
C ASN A 10 -37.43 -8.69 2.42
N PHE A 11 -37.63 -7.97 1.31
CA PHE A 11 -36.81 -6.82 0.95
C PHE A 11 -37.31 -5.56 1.65
N GLY A 12 -36.39 -4.63 1.95
CA GLY A 12 -36.74 -3.36 2.59
C GLY A 12 -35.52 -2.62 3.09
N GLN A 13 -35.75 -1.46 3.72
CA GLN A 13 -34.69 -0.58 4.23
C GLN A 13 -34.47 -0.72 5.75
N ALA A 14 -35.36 -1.43 6.44
CA ALA A 14 -35.31 -1.63 7.89
C ALA A 14 -34.34 -2.76 8.29
N ALA A 15 -33.89 -2.75 9.54
CA ALA A 15 -33.14 -3.87 10.12
C ALA A 15 -33.94 -5.18 9.98
N GLY A 16 -33.25 -6.29 9.66
CA GLY A 16 -33.89 -7.59 9.47
C GLY A 16 -34.49 -7.83 8.08
N THR A 17 -34.37 -6.88 7.15
CA THR A 17 -34.77 -7.06 5.74
C THR A 17 -33.55 -7.16 4.82
N VAL A 18 -33.71 -7.84 3.68
CA VAL A 18 -32.65 -8.02 2.69
C VAL A 18 -32.49 -6.74 1.85
N CYS A 19 -31.25 -6.32 1.62
CA CYS A 19 -30.94 -5.24 0.68
C CYS A 19 -31.12 -5.72 -0.77
N GLN A 20 -31.82 -4.97 -1.60
CA GLN A 20 -31.87 -5.21 -3.05
C GLN A 20 -30.54 -4.77 -3.70
N GLY A 21 -30.26 -5.24 -4.92
CA GLY A 21 -28.97 -4.97 -5.57
C GLY A 21 -28.69 -3.49 -5.85
N ASP A 22 -29.74 -2.70 -6.05
CA ASP A 22 -29.74 -1.25 -6.26
C ASP A 22 -30.01 -0.46 -4.95
N ASP A 23 -29.97 -1.12 -3.79
CA ASP A 23 -30.20 -0.49 -2.49
C ASP A 23 -29.09 0.52 -2.13
N PRO A 24 -29.44 1.76 -1.73
CA PRO A 24 -28.48 2.82 -1.40
C PRO A 24 -27.49 2.47 -0.28
N ARG A 25 -27.83 1.53 0.62
CA ARG A 25 -26.90 1.06 1.67
C ARG A 25 -25.71 0.30 1.10
N LEU A 26 -25.77 -0.16 -0.15
CA LEU A 26 -24.68 -0.79 -0.88
C LEU A 26 -23.85 0.19 -1.73
N ALA A 27 -24.25 1.45 -1.82
CA ALA A 27 -23.68 2.41 -2.75
C ALA A 27 -22.40 3.12 -2.24
N ASN A 28 -22.11 3.07 -0.95
CA ASN A 28 -20.94 3.76 -0.38
C ASN A 28 -19.66 2.91 -0.40
N GLN A 29 -18.52 3.59 -0.45
CA GLN A 29 -17.21 2.93 -0.31
C GLN A 29 -17.05 2.42 1.13
N ARG A 30 -16.87 1.11 1.28
CA ARG A 30 -16.69 0.45 2.58
C ARG A 30 -15.21 0.36 2.93
N THR A 31 -14.71 1.33 3.69
CA THR A 31 -13.35 1.29 4.25
C THR A 31 -13.26 0.20 5.31
N PRO A 32 -12.37 -0.80 5.17
CA PRO A 32 -12.16 -1.81 6.22
C PRO A 32 -11.70 -1.13 7.52
N ALA A 33 -12.43 -1.34 8.62
CA ALA A 33 -12.08 -0.80 9.94
C ALA A 33 -11.36 -1.81 10.85
N ASP A 34 -11.22 -3.05 10.38
CA ASP A 34 -10.68 -4.20 11.12
C ASP A 34 -9.17 -4.39 10.96
N ASN A 35 -8.47 -3.38 10.42
CA ASN A 35 -7.04 -3.46 10.07
C ASN A 35 -6.68 -4.64 9.14
N SER A 36 -7.65 -5.18 8.39
CA SER A 36 -7.39 -6.29 7.48
C SER A 36 -6.50 -5.90 6.28
N VAL A 37 -6.30 -4.61 6.01
CA VAL A 37 -5.37 -4.12 4.98
C VAL A 37 -3.97 -4.00 5.59
N THR A 38 -3.28 -5.15 5.67
CA THR A 38 -1.91 -5.26 6.19
C THR A 38 -0.88 -5.35 5.06
N ASN A 39 0.41 -5.32 5.40
CA ASN A 39 1.52 -5.51 4.46
C ASN A 39 1.41 -6.81 3.64
N ALA A 40 0.74 -7.85 4.14
CA ALA A 40 0.54 -9.10 3.41
C ALA A 40 -0.29 -8.92 2.12
N LYS A 41 -1.10 -7.86 2.05
CA LYS A 41 -1.86 -7.50 0.84
C LYS A 41 -1.04 -6.68 -0.16
N ILE A 42 0.22 -6.35 0.16
CA ILE A 42 1.14 -5.67 -0.75
C ILE A 42 2.10 -6.73 -1.32
N PRO A 43 1.95 -7.13 -2.59
CA PRO A 43 2.86 -8.10 -3.21
C PRO A 43 4.31 -7.61 -3.22
N ALA A 44 5.25 -8.55 -3.21
CA ALA A 44 6.66 -8.22 -3.42
C ALA A 44 6.83 -7.54 -4.80
N GLY A 45 7.54 -6.41 -4.83
CA GLY A 45 7.74 -5.64 -6.06
C GLY A 45 6.52 -4.86 -6.55
N ALA A 46 5.47 -4.70 -5.72
CA ALA A 46 4.31 -3.90 -6.09
C ALA A 46 4.72 -2.48 -6.52
N ASN A 47 4.24 -2.05 -7.69
CA ASN A 47 4.43 -0.68 -8.15
C ASN A 47 3.44 0.25 -7.44
N ILE A 48 3.80 0.68 -6.23
CA ILE A 48 3.01 1.63 -5.44
C ILE A 48 3.50 3.04 -5.75
N ASP A 49 2.62 3.85 -6.33
CA ASP A 49 2.91 5.25 -6.57
C ASP A 49 3.24 5.96 -5.24
N PRO A 50 4.40 6.64 -5.13
CA PRO A 50 4.81 7.36 -3.93
C PRO A 50 3.77 8.35 -3.41
N THR A 51 2.94 8.92 -4.28
CA THR A 51 1.84 9.83 -3.89
C THR A 51 0.79 9.14 -3.01
N LYS A 52 0.68 7.80 -3.07
CA LYS A 52 -0.21 6.99 -2.22
C LYS A 52 0.36 6.71 -0.83
N LEU A 53 1.64 7.01 -0.60
CA LEU A 53 2.31 6.83 0.69
C LEU A 53 2.30 8.08 1.57
N GLY A 54 1.84 9.22 1.03
CA GLY A 54 1.70 10.50 1.75
C GLY A 54 2.68 11.58 1.31
N ALA A 55 2.37 12.83 1.70
CA ALA A 55 3.23 13.99 1.44
C ALA A 55 4.59 13.82 2.16
N GLY A 56 5.68 14.18 1.48
CA GLY A 56 7.04 14.05 2.04
C GLY A 56 7.72 12.69 1.80
N ARG A 57 7.07 11.75 1.10
CA ARG A 57 7.73 10.53 0.62
C ARG A 57 8.76 10.89 -0.45
N VAL A 58 10.04 10.67 -0.17
CA VAL A 58 11.14 10.91 -1.12
C VAL A 58 11.27 9.73 -2.08
N VAL A 59 11.28 10.02 -3.39
CA VAL A 59 11.67 9.07 -4.43
C VAL A 59 13.18 9.18 -4.62
N GLY A 60 13.92 8.09 -4.39
CA GLY A 60 15.33 8.05 -4.72
C GLY A 60 15.52 8.29 -6.22
N SER A 61 16.45 9.16 -6.59
CA SER A 61 16.77 9.44 -7.98
C SER A 61 18.27 9.57 -8.15
N VAL A 62 18.81 8.92 -9.18
CA VAL A 62 20.22 9.03 -9.58
C VAL A 62 20.23 9.65 -10.97
N ASN A 63 20.83 10.84 -11.10
CA ASN A 63 20.92 11.58 -12.35
C ASN A 63 19.56 11.75 -13.07
N GLY A 64 18.50 12.03 -12.32
CA GLY A 64 17.14 12.22 -12.85
C GLY A 64 16.35 10.93 -13.11
N THR A 65 16.94 9.75 -12.91
CA THR A 65 16.26 8.46 -13.05
C THR A 65 15.79 7.95 -11.68
N PRO A 66 14.49 7.70 -11.47
CA PRO A 66 13.98 7.08 -10.25
C PRO A 66 14.64 5.72 -10.00
N THR A 67 15.26 5.55 -8.83
CA THR A 67 16.02 4.36 -8.45
C THR A 67 15.78 4.03 -6.98
N SER A 68 15.87 2.75 -6.62
CA SER A 68 15.89 2.34 -5.21
C SER A 68 17.19 2.82 -4.57
N THR A 69 17.09 3.74 -3.61
CA THR A 69 18.25 4.32 -2.92
C THR A 69 18.28 3.89 -1.46
N THR A 70 19.44 3.47 -0.96
CA THR A 70 19.66 3.16 0.45
C THR A 70 20.27 4.37 1.17
N ILE A 71 19.86 4.63 2.41
CA ILE A 71 20.56 5.58 3.29
C ILE A 71 21.41 4.78 4.27
N TRP A 72 22.72 4.90 4.17
CA TRP A 72 23.66 4.30 5.11
C TRP A 72 24.12 5.34 6.13
N ARG A 73 24.25 4.95 7.40
CA ARG A 73 24.87 5.78 8.44
C ARG A 73 25.94 5.00 9.18
N GLY A 74 27.11 5.60 9.39
CA GLY A 74 28.20 5.00 10.14
C GLY A 74 29.31 5.99 10.48
N THR A 75 30.40 5.49 11.08
CA THR A 75 31.58 6.30 11.44
C THR A 75 32.50 6.51 10.26
N GLN A 76 33.41 7.49 10.37
CA GLN A 76 34.45 7.74 9.37
C GLN A 76 35.28 6.48 9.06
N ALA A 77 35.74 5.79 10.11
CA ALA A 77 36.51 4.56 9.96
C ALA A 77 35.73 3.46 9.22
N GLN A 78 34.42 3.35 9.46
CA GLN A 78 33.57 2.39 8.75
C GLN A 78 33.37 2.78 7.29
N TYR A 79 33.24 4.07 7.00
CA TYR A 79 33.10 4.55 5.63
C TYR A 79 34.36 4.27 4.81
N GLU A 80 35.53 4.45 5.39
CA GLU A 80 36.82 4.16 4.75
C GLU A 80 37.03 2.66 4.55
N ALA A 81 36.56 1.83 5.49
CA ALA A 81 36.70 0.38 5.42
C ALA A 81 35.72 -0.33 4.47
N LYS A 82 34.63 0.32 4.02
CA LYS A 82 33.56 -0.34 3.24
C LYS A 82 33.96 -0.79 1.83
N GLY A 83 35.10 -0.32 1.33
CA GLY A 83 35.51 -0.51 -0.07
C GLY A 83 34.84 0.50 -1.01
N ALA A 84 34.54 0.06 -2.23
CA ALA A 84 33.93 0.89 -3.27
C ALA A 84 32.52 1.36 -2.87
N ASP A 85 32.18 2.59 -3.25
CA ASP A 85 30.86 3.16 -2.99
C ASP A 85 29.80 2.48 -3.86
N ASP A 86 28.65 2.13 -3.25
CA ASP A 86 27.48 1.69 -4.01
C ASP A 86 26.81 2.93 -4.66
N PRO A 87 26.61 2.94 -5.99
CA PRO A 87 26.07 4.09 -6.72
C PRO A 87 24.63 4.46 -6.33
N ASN A 88 23.93 3.57 -5.62
CA ASN A 88 22.56 3.75 -5.14
C ASN A 88 22.50 3.97 -3.62
N THR A 89 23.62 4.27 -2.96
CA THR A 89 23.65 4.51 -1.51
C THR A 89 24.09 5.94 -1.19
N VAL A 90 23.29 6.62 -0.37
CA VAL A 90 23.68 7.89 0.26
C VAL A 90 24.35 7.59 1.59
N TYR A 91 25.63 7.89 1.70
CA TYR A 91 26.42 7.67 2.91
C TYR A 91 26.43 8.92 3.79
N VAL A 92 25.87 8.80 5.00
CA VAL A 92 25.92 9.84 6.02
C VAL A 92 26.94 9.43 7.07
N VAL A 93 28.13 10.01 6.98
CA VAL A 93 29.26 9.71 7.87
C VAL A 93 29.22 10.66 9.07
N LYS A 94 29.23 10.09 10.28
CA LYS A 94 29.35 10.90 11.50
C LYS A 94 30.82 11.23 11.74
N GLY A 95 31.11 12.54 11.83
CA GLY A 95 32.40 13.08 12.27
C GLY A 95 32.67 12.85 13.75
#